data_AF-A0AAE0TY82-F1
#
_entry.id   AF-A0AAE0TY82-F1
#
_cell.length_a   1.000
_cell.length_b   1.000
_cell.length_c   1.000
_cell.angle_alpha   90.00
_cell.angle_beta   90.00
_cell.angle_gamma   90.00
#
_symmetry.space_group_name_H-M   'P 1'
#
loop_
_entity.id
_entity.type
_entity.pdbx_description
1 polymer ?
#
loop_
_entity_poly.entity_id
_entity_poly.type
_entity_poly.pdbx_seq_one_letter_code
_entity_poly.pdbx_strand_id
1 'polypeptide(L)'
;MAVPALSRWPTCLACLRKTVFGGNNSRSSVVGAVSTAVQIRAKSTKRRPKGQDVAVRLLSDIRTYGRKNAIMRVSPGRMRYQWYRENTAEYMTAARFRELGLTRDDIGERDRTFGVDEEKFESSTTESESPERTGPLEGPSPWTDHLNMNEWPHYISPQSLQPPVSEISPQLESPLDAAKPPPLA
;
A
#
# COMPACT_ATOMS: atom_id res chain seq x y z
N MET A 1 10.19 -35.21 30.48
CA MET A 1 8.99 -34.55 31.05
C MET A 1 8.85 -33.20 30.35
N ALA A 2 7.90 -33.06 29.41
CA ALA A 2 7.71 -31.83 28.64
C ALA A 2 6.77 -30.88 29.38
N VAL A 3 7.23 -29.66 29.63
CA VAL A 3 6.45 -28.60 30.29
C VAL A 3 5.44 -28.06 29.26
N PRO A 4 4.14 -27.97 29.57
CA PRO A 4 3.19 -27.34 28.65
C PRO A 4 3.56 -25.86 28.50
N ALA A 5 3.85 -25.44 27.27
CA ALA A 5 4.07 -24.04 26.94
C ALA A 5 2.81 -23.25 27.33
N LEU A 6 2.92 -22.47 28.41
CA LEU A 6 1.93 -21.48 28.80
C LEU A 6 1.57 -20.65 27.57
N SER A 7 0.30 -20.75 27.17
CA SER A 7 -0.28 -20.06 26.02
C SER A 7 0.14 -18.60 26.01
N ARG A 8 0.90 -18.19 25.00
CA ARG A 8 1.37 -16.82 24.84
C ARG A 8 0.17 -15.90 24.74
N TRP A 9 -0.01 -15.02 25.72
CA TRP A 9 -1.15 -14.12 25.78
C TRP A 9 -1.07 -13.15 24.60
N PRO A 10 -2.19 -12.87 23.90
CA PRO A 10 -2.14 -12.02 22.73
C PRO A 10 -1.75 -10.59 23.13
N THR A 11 -0.67 -10.08 22.52
CA THR A 11 -0.07 -8.79 22.86
C THR A 11 -0.73 -7.60 22.15
N CYS A 12 -1.65 -7.87 21.22
CA CYS A 12 -2.30 -6.84 20.42
C CYS A 12 -3.65 -6.41 21.03
N LEU A 13 -3.92 -5.10 21.10
CA LEU A 13 -5.19 -4.57 21.64
C LEU A 13 -6.43 -5.11 20.90
N ALA A 14 -6.33 -5.36 19.60
CA ALA A 14 -7.42 -5.96 18.82
C ALA A 14 -7.71 -7.42 19.23
N CYS A 15 -6.67 -8.14 19.62
CA CYS A 15 -6.72 -9.54 20.03
C CYS A 15 -7.30 -9.66 21.45
N LEU A 16 -6.89 -8.77 22.36
CA LEU A 16 -7.45 -8.66 23.72
C LEU A 16 -8.94 -8.29 23.72
N ARG A 17 -9.36 -7.37 22.84
CA ARG A 17 -10.79 -7.05 22.69
C ARG A 17 -11.61 -8.26 22.24
N LYS A 18 -11.04 -9.13 21.39
CA LYS A 18 -11.72 -10.33 20.91
C LYS A 18 -11.87 -11.40 21.99
N THR A 19 -10.89 -11.55 22.89
CA THR A 19 -10.97 -12.51 23.99
C THR A 19 -11.86 -12.03 25.13
N VAL A 20 -11.88 -10.72 25.42
CA VAL A 20 -12.69 -10.15 26.51
C VAL A 20 -14.16 -9.94 26.12
N PHE A 21 -14.46 -9.58 24.87
CA PHE A 21 -15.83 -9.26 24.41
C PHE A 21 -16.46 -10.31 23.49
N GLY A 22 -15.73 -11.38 23.11
CA GLY A 22 -16.26 -12.49 22.31
C GLY A 22 -17.07 -13.53 23.08
N GLY A 23 -17.34 -13.30 24.37
CA GLY A 23 -17.92 -14.27 25.29
C GLY A 23 -19.43 -14.17 25.52
N ASN A 24 -20.23 -13.68 24.56
CA ASN A 24 -21.69 -13.66 24.70
C ASN A 24 -22.42 -14.50 23.64
N ASN A 25 -22.02 -15.76 23.50
CA ASN A 25 -22.99 -16.79 23.16
C ASN A 25 -22.62 -18.15 23.78
N SER A 26 -23.23 -18.40 24.94
CA SER A 26 -23.56 -19.71 25.49
C SER A 26 -22.44 -20.67 25.96
N ARG A 27 -22.26 -20.68 27.29
CA ARG A 27 -21.95 -21.83 28.18
C ARG A 27 -20.51 -22.39 28.18
N SER A 28 -19.81 -22.06 29.27
CA SER A 28 -18.95 -22.93 30.10
C SER A 28 -18.02 -23.93 29.39
N SER A 29 -16.73 -23.65 29.37
CA SER A 29 -15.72 -24.45 30.07
C SER A 29 -14.30 -23.95 29.76
N VAL A 30 -13.50 -23.91 30.80
CA VAL A 30 -12.04 -23.74 30.80
C VAL A 30 -11.39 -24.94 30.11
N VAL A 31 -11.39 -24.99 28.78
CA VAL A 31 -10.45 -25.80 28.00
C VAL A 31 -10.24 -25.09 26.66
N GLY A 32 -8.98 -24.93 26.26
CA GLY A 32 -8.59 -24.24 25.03
C GLY A 32 -9.31 -24.76 23.80
N ALA A 33 -10.33 -24.04 23.35
CA ALA A 33 -10.87 -24.18 22.02
C ALA A 33 -10.37 -22.99 21.21
N VAL A 34 -9.25 -23.19 20.51
CA VAL A 34 -8.88 -22.37 19.35
C VAL A 34 -10.01 -22.56 18.35
N SER A 35 -11.02 -21.72 18.47
CA SER A 35 -12.11 -21.64 17.52
C SER A 35 -11.48 -21.09 16.25
N THR A 36 -11.15 -21.97 15.31
CA THR A 36 -10.85 -21.63 13.93
C THR A 36 -12.12 -21.07 13.32
N ALA A 37 -12.45 -19.83 13.70
CA ALA A 37 -13.52 -19.06 13.10
C ALA A 37 -13.13 -18.80 11.65
N VAL A 38 -13.55 -19.71 10.77
CA VAL A 38 -13.42 -19.55 9.33
C VAL A 38 -14.16 -18.27 8.95
N GLN A 39 -13.40 -17.24 8.58
CA GLN A 39 -13.99 -16.00 8.10
C GLN A 39 -14.61 -16.24 6.72
N ILE A 40 -15.90 -16.53 6.69
CA ILE A 40 -16.66 -16.61 5.45
C ILE A 40 -16.83 -15.17 4.94
N ARG A 41 -16.08 -14.82 3.89
CA ARG A 41 -16.21 -13.51 3.24
C ARG A 41 -17.52 -13.48 2.45
N ALA A 42 -18.50 -12.73 2.93
CA ALA A 42 -19.73 -12.47 2.19
C ALA A 42 -19.45 -11.73 0.87
N LYS A 43 -20.17 -12.07 -0.19
CA LYS A 43 -20.12 -11.38 -1.49
C LYS A 43 -20.71 -9.97 -1.33
N SER A 44 -19.84 -8.97 -1.23
CA SER A 44 -20.25 -7.57 -1.13
C SER A 44 -20.73 -7.04 -2.48
N THR A 45 -21.96 -6.51 -2.52
CA THR A 45 -22.51 -5.77 -3.67
C THR A 45 -21.82 -4.41 -3.85
N LYS A 46 -21.20 -3.88 -2.79
CA LYS A 46 -20.39 -2.64 -2.86
C LYS A 46 -19.08 -2.96 -3.56
N ARG A 47 -18.97 -2.54 -4.83
CA ARG A 47 -17.70 -2.54 -5.57
C ARG A 47 -16.77 -1.52 -4.91
N ARG A 48 -15.49 -1.86 -4.80
CA ARG A 48 -14.47 -0.87 -4.40
C ARG A 48 -14.51 0.28 -5.42
N PRO A 49 -14.39 1.54 -4.98
CA PRO A 49 -14.21 2.62 -5.94
C PRO A 49 -13.04 2.24 -6.83
N LYS A 50 -13.24 2.27 -8.15
CA LYS A 50 -12.16 2.04 -9.11
C LYS A 50 -11.01 2.97 -8.73
N GLY A 51 -9.79 2.43 -8.73
CA GLY A 51 -8.60 3.12 -8.23
C GLY A 51 -8.49 4.54 -8.79
N GLN A 52 -7.99 5.46 -7.97
CA GLN A 52 -7.78 6.85 -8.38
C GLN A 52 -6.65 6.89 -9.41
N ASP A 53 -7.01 6.82 -10.69
CA ASP A 53 -6.06 7.03 -11.77
C ASP A 53 -5.69 8.51 -11.84
N VAL A 54 -4.39 8.76 -12.02
CA VAL A 54 -3.80 10.10 -12.05
C VAL A 54 -3.66 10.56 -13.50
N ALA A 55 -4.02 11.81 -13.77
CA ALA A 55 -3.81 12.44 -15.06
C ALA A 55 -2.32 12.83 -15.21
N VAL A 56 -1.72 12.43 -16.31
CA VAL A 56 -0.30 12.65 -16.60
C VAL A 56 -0.12 13.06 -18.05
N ARG A 57 0.90 13.86 -18.33
CA ARG A 57 1.33 14.21 -19.68
C ARG A 57 2.64 13.51 -20.01
N LEU A 58 2.69 12.82 -21.14
CA LEU A 58 3.90 12.17 -21.62
C LEU A 58 4.91 13.21 -22.14
N LEU A 59 6.18 13.09 -21.76
CA LEU A 59 7.28 13.92 -22.25
C LEU A 59 8.05 13.23 -23.40
N SER A 60 7.93 11.92 -23.50
CA SER A 60 8.50 11.07 -24.55
C SER A 60 7.44 10.13 -25.14
N ASP A 61 7.75 9.53 -26.30
CA ASP A 61 6.91 8.48 -26.89
C ASP A 61 7.06 7.19 -26.07
N ILE A 62 5.94 6.64 -25.59
CA ILE A 62 5.92 5.42 -24.78
C ILE A 62 5.05 4.38 -25.48
N ARG A 63 5.65 3.24 -25.84
CA ARG A 63 4.95 2.09 -26.46
C ARG A 63 3.76 1.65 -25.60
N THR A 64 2.63 1.34 -26.25
CA THR A 64 1.36 0.92 -25.61
C THR A 64 0.67 2.02 -24.80
N TYR A 65 1.21 3.24 -24.78
CA TYR A 65 0.61 4.37 -24.05
C TYR A 65 0.19 5.49 -24.98
N GLY A 66 1.13 5.97 -25.79
CA GLY A 66 0.87 7.03 -26.76
C GLY A 66 2.10 7.87 -27.07
N ARG A 67 1.86 8.89 -27.88
CA ARG A 67 2.86 9.86 -28.35
C ARG A 67 3.23 10.86 -27.25
N LYS A 68 4.35 11.54 -27.44
CA LYS A 68 4.79 12.69 -26.67
C LYS A 68 3.70 13.75 -26.60
N ASN A 69 3.58 14.37 -25.43
CA ASN A 69 2.56 15.34 -25.03
C ASN A 69 1.11 14.80 -24.94
N ALA A 70 0.88 13.51 -25.13
CA ALA A 70 -0.44 12.93 -24.86
C ALA A 70 -0.78 13.01 -23.37
N ILE A 71 -2.03 13.37 -23.06
CA ILE A 71 -2.55 13.44 -21.69
C ILE A 71 -3.49 12.26 -21.48
N MET A 72 -3.21 11.48 -20.43
CA MET A 72 -3.94 10.24 -20.17
C MET A 72 -4.01 9.89 -18.69
N ARG A 73 -4.90 8.96 -18.34
CA ARG A 73 -5.03 8.40 -17.00
C ARG A 73 -4.17 7.16 -16.81
N VAL A 74 -3.34 7.15 -15.76
CA VAL A 74 -2.41 6.06 -15.45
C VAL A 74 -2.47 5.71 -13.98
N SER A 75 -2.10 4.46 -13.66
CA SER A 75 -2.02 4.02 -12.28
C SER A 75 -0.95 4.80 -11.52
N PRO A 76 -1.22 5.24 -10.28
CA PRO A 76 -0.30 6.08 -9.50
C PRO A 76 1.03 5.38 -9.22
N GLY A 77 1.02 4.04 -9.11
CA GLY A 77 2.23 3.25 -8.90
C GLY A 77 3.22 3.37 -10.06
N ARG A 78 2.74 3.28 -11.30
CA ARG A 78 3.60 3.41 -12.50
C ARG A 78 4.17 4.81 -12.62
N MET A 79 3.33 5.82 -12.42
CA MET A 79 3.77 7.22 -12.46
C MET A 79 4.86 7.49 -11.42
N ARG A 80 4.68 7.05 -10.17
CA ARG A 80 5.65 7.28 -9.09
C ARG A 80 6.96 6.51 -9.26
N TYR A 81 6.89 5.23 -9.65
CA TYR A 81 8.05 4.35 -9.62
C TYR A 81 8.91 4.45 -10.89
N GLN A 82 8.28 4.58 -12.05
CA GLN A 82 8.97 4.54 -13.33
C GLN A 82 9.05 5.94 -13.94
N TRP A 83 7.89 6.52 -14.27
CA TRP A 83 7.89 7.67 -15.17
C TRP A 83 8.37 8.98 -14.56
N TYR A 84 8.01 9.22 -13.30
CA TYR A 84 8.49 10.41 -12.60
C TYR A 84 10.00 10.36 -12.32
N ARG A 85 10.53 9.15 -12.07
CA ARG A 85 11.98 8.97 -11.83
C ARG A 85 12.78 9.12 -13.12
N GLU A 86 12.25 8.61 -14.23
CA GLU A 86 12.88 8.67 -15.55
C GLU A 86 12.58 9.97 -16.30
N ASN A 87 11.79 10.89 -15.74
CA ASN A 87 11.29 12.10 -16.41
C ASN A 87 10.63 11.84 -17.77
N THR A 88 9.95 10.70 -17.92
CA THR A 88 9.22 10.34 -19.14
C THR A 88 7.79 10.87 -19.14
N ALA A 89 7.27 11.30 -17.97
CA ALA A 89 5.97 11.95 -17.85
C ALA A 89 5.97 13.02 -16.75
N GLU A 90 5.02 13.94 -16.85
CA GLU A 90 4.77 15.03 -15.91
C GLU A 90 3.37 14.90 -15.30
N TYR A 91 3.23 15.21 -14.01
CA TYR A 91 1.92 15.24 -13.36
C TYR A 91 1.07 16.39 -13.91
N MET A 92 -0.17 16.09 -14.29
CA MET A 92 -1.12 17.12 -14.70
C MET A 92 -1.89 17.65 -13.48
N THR A 93 -1.34 18.69 -12.86
CA THR A 93 -1.98 19.44 -11.77
C THR A 93 -2.95 20.48 -12.33
N ALA A 94 -3.86 21.00 -11.48
CA ALA A 94 -4.80 22.05 -11.90
C ALA A 94 -4.10 23.34 -12.39
N ALA A 95 -2.92 23.65 -11.85
CA ALA A 95 -2.10 24.76 -12.34
C ALA A 95 -1.60 24.47 -13.76
N ARG A 96 -1.11 23.25 -13.99
CA ARG A 96 -0.55 22.85 -15.29
C ARG A 96 -1.58 22.81 -16.42
N PHE A 97 -2.81 22.42 -16.11
CA PHE A 97 -3.93 22.55 -17.04
C PHE A 97 -4.19 24.00 -17.46
N ARG A 98 -4.13 24.95 -16.52
CA ARG A 98 -4.32 26.39 -16.82
C ARG A 98 -3.18 26.96 -17.65
N GLU A 99 -1.95 26.60 -17.32
CA GLU A 99 -0.75 27.06 -18.05
C GLU A 99 -0.75 26.63 -19.51
N LEU A 100 -1.25 25.43 -19.79
CA LEU A 100 -1.31 24.89 -21.14
C LEU A 100 -2.65 25.17 -21.84
N GLY A 101 -3.60 25.81 -21.15
CA GLY A 101 -4.93 26.12 -21.69
C GLY A 101 -5.80 24.88 -21.96
N LEU A 102 -5.50 23.74 -21.33
CA LEU A 102 -6.29 22.51 -21.49
C LEU A 102 -7.34 22.36 -20.40
N THR A 103 -8.40 21.65 -20.74
CA THR A 103 -9.48 21.28 -19.84
C THR A 103 -9.34 19.84 -19.37
N ARG A 104 -10.22 19.41 -18.44
CA ARG A 104 -10.25 18.02 -17.97
C ARG A 104 -10.85 17.07 -19.00
N ASP A 105 -11.51 17.58 -20.02
CA ASP A 105 -12.17 16.81 -21.07
C ASP A 105 -11.17 16.37 -22.16
N ASP A 106 -10.03 17.07 -22.25
CA ASP A 106 -8.91 16.73 -23.13
C ASP A 106 -8.08 15.53 -22.65
N ILE A 107 -8.49 14.88 -21.56
CA ILE A 107 -7.82 13.69 -21.02
C ILE A 107 -8.26 12.47 -21.82
N GLY A 108 -7.35 11.97 -22.68
CA GLY A 108 -7.58 10.77 -23.49
C GLY A 108 -7.45 9.45 -22.72
N GLU A 109 -7.89 8.38 -23.38
CA GLU A 109 -7.62 7.01 -22.96
C GLU A 109 -6.23 6.54 -23.47
N ARG A 110 -5.71 5.48 -22.84
CA ARG A 110 -4.48 4.78 -23.27
C ARG A 110 -4.64 4.17 -24.66
N ASP A 111 -3.73 4.50 -25.57
CA ASP A 111 -3.61 3.83 -26.86
C ASP A 111 -2.76 2.56 -26.75
N ARG A 112 -3.42 1.39 -26.76
CA ARG A 112 -2.76 0.09 -26.65
C ARG A 112 -2.07 -0.36 -27.95
N THR A 113 -2.41 0.26 -29.08
CA THR A 113 -1.87 -0.09 -30.40
C THR A 113 -0.60 0.69 -30.74
N PHE A 114 -0.32 1.76 -30.00
CA PHE A 114 0.82 2.62 -30.26
C PHE A 114 2.17 1.89 -30.10
N GLY A 115 2.96 1.81 -31.17
CA GLY A 115 4.31 1.22 -31.14
C GLY A 115 4.34 -0.28 -30.85
N VAL A 116 3.23 -0.97 -31.10
CA VAL A 116 3.19 -2.43 -31.17
C VAL A 116 3.53 -2.80 -32.59
N ASP A 117 4.78 -3.22 -32.81
CA ASP A 117 5.15 -3.95 -34.01
C ASP A 117 4.36 -5.27 -33.97
N GLU A 118 3.55 -5.56 -34.99
CA GLU A 118 2.57 -6.67 -35.00
C GLU A 118 3.21 -8.05 -34.74
N GLU A 119 4.53 -8.17 -34.89
CA GLU A 119 5.31 -9.39 -34.72
C GLU A 119 5.47 -9.88 -33.27
N LYS A 120 5.09 -9.07 -32.25
CA LYS A 120 5.24 -9.45 -30.83
C LYS A 120 3.91 -9.64 -30.09
N PHE A 121 2.78 -9.71 -30.79
CA PHE A 121 1.48 -9.84 -30.14
C PHE A 121 1.13 -11.28 -29.70
N GLU A 122 1.89 -12.27 -30.15
CA GLU A 122 1.57 -13.69 -29.92
C GLU A 122 2.01 -14.23 -28.54
N SER A 123 2.80 -13.49 -27.75
CA SER A 123 3.39 -14.02 -26.51
C SER A 123 2.78 -13.49 -25.20
N SER A 124 1.61 -12.84 -25.23
CA SER A 124 1.00 -12.31 -23.98
C SER A 124 -0.48 -12.61 -23.78
N THR A 125 -1.09 -13.37 -24.71
CA THR A 125 -2.46 -13.88 -24.55
C THR A 125 -2.45 -15.39 -24.81
N THR A 126 -2.08 -16.17 -23.80
CA THR A 126 -2.46 -17.58 -23.50
C THR A 126 -1.32 -18.21 -22.71
N GLU A 127 -1.50 -18.39 -21.39
CA GLU A 127 -0.94 -19.49 -20.59
C GLU A 127 -1.37 -19.28 -19.12
N SER A 128 -2.65 -19.54 -18.89
CA SER A 128 -3.08 -20.12 -17.62
C SER A 128 -3.36 -21.60 -17.90
N GLU A 129 -2.29 -22.33 -18.23
CA GLU A 129 -2.30 -23.79 -18.27
C GLU A 129 -1.50 -24.28 -17.05
N SER A 130 -2.21 -25.03 -16.20
CA SER A 130 -1.68 -25.64 -15.00
C SER A 130 -0.87 -26.88 -15.40
N PRO A 131 0.44 -26.99 -15.12
CA PRO A 131 1.11 -28.26 -15.33
C PRO A 131 0.78 -29.21 -14.16
N GLU A 132 -0.05 -30.22 -14.45
CA GLU A 132 -0.10 -31.46 -13.68
C GLU A 132 1.30 -32.07 -13.64
N ARG A 133 1.89 -32.10 -12.44
CA ARG A 133 3.21 -32.67 -12.19
C ARG A 133 3.06 -34.11 -11.74
N THR A 134 3.08 -35.05 -12.68
CA THR A 134 3.35 -36.47 -12.39
C THR A 134 4.82 -36.78 -12.67
N GLY A 135 5.58 -37.12 -11.63
CA GLY A 135 6.92 -37.73 -11.74
C GLY A 135 7.84 -37.42 -10.55
N PRO A 136 8.72 -38.37 -10.12
CA PRO A 136 8.99 -38.63 -8.71
C PRO A 136 10.27 -37.98 -8.14
N LEU A 137 10.19 -37.67 -6.84
CA LEU A 137 11.21 -37.82 -5.79
C LEU A 137 12.63 -38.23 -6.23
N GLU A 138 13.58 -37.30 -6.15
CA GLU A 138 14.71 -37.30 -5.19
C GLU A 138 15.89 -36.44 -5.71
N GLY A 139 16.27 -35.45 -4.91
CA GLY A 139 17.46 -34.64 -5.11
C GLY A 139 17.60 -33.64 -3.95
N PRO A 140 18.63 -33.74 -3.10
CA PRO A 140 18.78 -32.83 -1.97
C PRO A 140 19.03 -31.40 -2.45
N SER A 141 18.29 -30.46 -1.86
CA SER A 141 18.33 -29.04 -2.19
C SER A 141 19.70 -28.41 -1.83
N PRO A 142 20.27 -27.54 -2.69
CA PRO A 142 21.58 -26.91 -2.48
C PRO A 142 21.57 -25.71 -1.52
N TRP A 143 20.57 -25.59 -0.63
CA TRP A 143 20.44 -24.46 0.30
C TRP A 143 20.37 -24.88 1.78
N THR A 144 20.72 -26.11 2.10
CA THR A 144 20.74 -26.63 3.48
C THR A 144 22.14 -26.77 4.06
N ASP A 145 23.05 -25.82 3.84
CA ASP A 145 24.27 -25.75 4.63
C ASP A 145 24.63 -24.30 5.01
N HIS A 146 24.80 -24.11 6.32
CA HIS A 146 25.33 -22.94 7.02
C HIS A 146 24.37 -21.78 7.39
N LEU A 147 23.39 -22.08 8.25
CA LEU A 147 22.98 -21.12 9.29
C LEU A 147 23.19 -21.75 10.67
N ASN A 148 24.44 -21.68 11.13
CA ASN A 148 24.79 -21.82 12.54
C ASN A 148 24.07 -20.70 13.32
N MET A 149 23.02 -21.06 14.07
CA MET A 149 22.12 -20.13 14.76
C MET A 149 22.65 -19.63 16.12
N ASN A 150 23.98 -19.63 16.34
CA ASN A 150 24.57 -19.29 17.64
C ASN A 150 25.42 -18.01 17.68
N GLU A 151 25.53 -17.24 16.59
CA GLU A 151 26.21 -15.93 16.60
C GLU A 151 25.27 -14.85 16.07
N TRP A 152 24.34 -14.42 16.91
CA TRP A 152 23.71 -13.11 16.75
C TRP A 152 24.44 -12.13 17.69
N PRO A 153 24.95 -11.00 17.19
CA PRO A 153 25.56 -9.99 18.04
C PRO A 153 24.53 -9.48 19.05
N HIS A 154 24.97 -9.33 20.29
CA HIS A 154 24.21 -8.82 21.42
C HIS A 154 23.33 -7.63 21.01
N TYR A 155 22.02 -7.86 21.06
CA TYR A 155 21.00 -6.83 20.91
C TYR A 155 21.20 -5.80 22.03
N ILE A 156 21.73 -4.62 21.68
CA ILE A 156 21.82 -3.49 22.60
C ILE A 156 20.40 -3.05 22.92
N SER A 157 20.04 -3.27 24.18
CA SER A 157 18.76 -2.89 24.78
C SER A 157 18.52 -1.39 24.60
N PRO A 158 17.39 -0.94 24.02
CA PRO A 158 17.01 0.47 24.05
C PRO A 158 16.38 0.76 25.41
N GLN A 159 17.21 0.87 26.45
CA GLN A 159 16.84 1.56 27.68
C GLN A 159 17.73 2.80 27.80
N SER A 160 17.09 3.91 28.20
CA SER A 160 17.68 5.23 28.43
C SER A 160 17.86 6.13 27.19
N LEU A 161 16.74 6.59 26.64
CA LEU A 161 16.63 7.99 26.19
C LEU A 161 15.30 8.54 26.70
N GLN A 162 15.28 8.95 27.97
CA GLN A 162 14.29 9.92 28.43
C GLN A 162 14.62 11.25 27.76
N PRO A 163 13.65 11.96 27.15
CA PRO A 163 13.87 13.36 26.82
C PRO A 163 13.92 14.16 28.13
N PRO A 164 14.86 15.10 28.31
CA PRO A 164 14.79 16.05 29.40
C PRO A 164 13.53 16.92 29.22
N VAL A 165 12.60 16.76 30.16
CA VAL A 165 11.55 17.75 30.45
C VAL A 165 12.23 18.97 31.04
N SER A 166 12.50 19.96 30.19
CA SER A 166 12.76 21.34 30.60
C SER A 166 11.78 22.24 29.86
N GLU A 167 10.58 22.35 30.44
CA GLU A 167 10.04 23.60 30.93
C GLU A 167 10.32 24.85 30.07
N ILE A 168 9.50 25.02 29.03
CA ILE A 168 9.34 26.31 28.37
C ILE A 168 7.94 26.81 28.74
N SER A 169 7.89 27.68 29.74
CA SER A 169 6.76 28.56 30.01
C SER A 169 6.50 29.47 28.80
N PRO A 170 5.26 29.59 28.32
CA PRO A 170 4.81 30.82 27.71
C PRO A 170 4.19 31.69 28.80
N GLN A 171 4.95 32.71 29.22
CA GLN A 171 4.41 33.88 29.89
C GLN A 171 3.37 34.52 28.96
N LEU A 172 2.15 34.55 29.46
CA LEU A 172 1.20 35.66 29.43
C LEU A 172 1.73 36.92 28.71
N GLU A 173 1.07 37.31 27.61
CA GLU A 173 0.70 38.70 27.34
C GLU A 173 -0.25 38.78 26.13
N SER A 174 -1.46 39.24 26.40
CA SER A 174 -2.40 39.91 25.49
C SER A 174 -2.66 41.29 26.14
N PRO A 175 -3.22 42.34 25.49
CA PRO A 175 -4.04 42.36 24.25
C PRO A 175 -3.80 43.63 23.36
N LEU A 176 -4.74 43.92 22.44
CA LEU A 176 -4.97 45.18 21.66
C LEU A 176 -4.15 45.25 20.35
N ASP A 177 -4.67 45.48 19.14
CA ASP A 177 -5.80 46.28 18.64
C ASP A 177 -6.38 45.63 17.36
N ALA A 178 -7.70 45.43 17.22
CA ALA A 178 -8.63 46.37 16.57
C ALA A 178 -8.23 46.79 15.12
N ALA A 179 -8.88 46.19 14.11
CA ALA A 179 -9.45 46.91 12.95
C ALA A 179 -10.01 45.96 11.86
N LYS A 180 -11.33 45.77 11.88
CA LYS A 180 -12.18 45.57 10.70
C LYS A 180 -13.61 45.95 11.10
N PRO A 181 -14.50 46.46 10.23
CA PRO A 181 -14.37 47.06 8.89
C PRO A 181 -14.91 48.51 8.86
N PRO A 182 -15.00 49.15 7.68
CA PRO A 182 -16.33 49.66 7.33
C PRO A 182 -16.83 49.13 5.97
N PRO A 183 -18.13 48.78 5.86
CA PRO A 183 -18.83 48.71 4.59
C PRO A 183 -19.55 50.03 4.26
N LEU A 184 -19.99 50.11 3.00
CA LEU A 184 -20.98 51.02 2.38
C LEU A 184 -20.41 52.23 1.61
N ALA A 185 -20.41 52.12 0.28
CA ALA A 185 -21.50 52.64 -0.55
C ALA A 185 -21.69 51.74 -1.78
#